data_AF-A0A9P6QXR1-F1
#
_entry.id   AF-A0A9P6QXR1-F1
#
_cell.length_a   1.000
_cell.length_b   1.000
_cell.length_c   1.000
_cell.angle_alpha   90.00
_cell.angle_beta   90.00
_cell.angle_gamma   90.00
#
_symmetry.space_group_name_H-M   'P 1'
#
loop_
_entity.id
_entity.type
_entity.pdbx_description
1 polymer ?
#
loop_
_entity_poly.entity_id
_entity_poly.type
_entity_poly.pdbx_seq_one_letter_code
_entity_poly.pdbx_strand_id
1 'polypeptide(L)'
;MSSSSAPYAEKAPSVNETGSLELQNKAGLENLEEQQSWNWFTIRTLITSGTGFFTDAYDVFIINLIVPMLGYVYFKDTKGVMPTGTEGALKGMASFGTLVGQLVFGYLGDAYGRQKIYGLELMIIILGTFCCAMAGSNAKGSTVIQYLTFWRFILGIGIGGDYPMSAT
;
A
#
# COMPACT_ATOMS: atom_id res chain seq x y z
N MET A 1 37.36 -50.08 -34.99
CA MET A 1 35.99 -49.67 -34.64
C MET A 1 36.06 -48.51 -33.67
N SER A 2 35.18 -47.54 -33.87
CA SER A 2 35.18 -46.18 -33.36
C SER A 2 35.43 -45.99 -31.86
N SER A 3 36.26 -44.98 -31.57
CA SER A 3 36.22 -44.04 -30.44
C SER A 3 34.81 -43.80 -29.85
N SER A 4 34.71 -43.78 -28.52
CA SER A 4 33.68 -43.03 -27.79
C SER A 4 34.31 -42.39 -26.55
N SER A 5 34.75 -41.15 -26.74
CA SER A 5 35.25 -40.21 -25.75
C SER A 5 34.20 -39.86 -24.70
N ALA A 6 34.59 -39.93 -23.43
CA ALA A 6 33.93 -39.18 -22.36
C ALA A 6 34.23 -37.68 -22.50
N PRO A 7 33.20 -36.83 -22.43
CA PRO A 7 33.32 -35.58 -21.66
C PRO A 7 32.02 -35.38 -20.85
N TYR A 8 32.00 -34.96 -19.59
CA TYR A 8 32.50 -33.69 -19.09
C TYR A 8 32.73 -33.86 -17.58
N ALA A 9 33.99 -33.83 -17.15
CA ALA A 9 34.31 -33.41 -15.79
C ALA A 9 34.27 -31.88 -15.80
N GLU A 10 33.21 -31.30 -15.23
CA GLU A 10 33.12 -29.87 -15.01
C GLU A 10 34.25 -29.46 -14.07
N LYS A 11 35.26 -28.80 -14.64
CA LYS A 11 36.42 -28.32 -13.91
C LYS A 11 35.94 -27.18 -13.03
N ALA A 12 35.98 -27.36 -11.70
CA ALA A 12 35.65 -26.29 -10.76
C ALA A 12 36.46 -25.03 -11.14
N PRO A 13 35.81 -23.86 -11.28
CA PRO A 13 36.45 -22.66 -11.76
C PRO A 13 37.65 -22.33 -10.87
N SER A 14 38.77 -21.95 -11.49
CA SER A 14 39.97 -21.58 -10.76
C SER A 14 39.68 -20.34 -9.91
N VAL A 15 40.29 -20.20 -8.73
CA VAL A 15 40.04 -19.09 -7.77
C VAL A 15 40.14 -17.70 -8.45
N ASN A 16 40.94 -17.60 -9.51
CA ASN A 16 41.12 -16.38 -10.31
C ASN A 16 39.96 -16.10 -11.29
N GLU A 17 39.29 -17.13 -11.82
CA GLU A 17 38.08 -17.02 -12.64
C GLU A 17 36.86 -16.68 -11.79
N THR A 18 36.76 -17.21 -10.57
CA THR A 18 35.67 -16.87 -9.65
C THR A 18 35.75 -15.40 -9.24
N GLY A 19 36.95 -14.89 -8.95
CA GLY A 19 37.16 -13.47 -8.61
C GLY A 19 36.85 -12.51 -9.78
N SER A 20 37.18 -12.87 -11.02
CA SER A 20 36.88 -12.04 -12.19
C SER A 20 35.39 -12.05 -12.55
N LEU A 21 34.69 -13.16 -12.34
CA LEU A 21 33.23 -13.27 -12.47
C LEU A 21 32.49 -12.44 -11.41
N GLU A 22 32.96 -12.45 -10.15
CA GLU A 22 32.37 -11.60 -9.10
C GLU A 22 32.58 -10.10 -9.39
N LEU A 23 33.74 -9.72 -9.92
CA LEU A 23 34.00 -8.33 -10.32
C LEU A 23 33.17 -7.92 -11.53
N GLN A 24 32.96 -8.79 -12.52
CA GLN A 24 32.06 -8.54 -13.65
C GLN A 24 30.60 -8.43 -13.23
N ASN A 25 30.15 -9.29 -12.31
CA ASN A 25 28.79 -9.22 -11.76
C ASN A 25 28.59 -7.94 -10.94
N LYS A 26 29.56 -7.55 -10.09
CA LYS A 26 29.49 -6.30 -9.33
C LYS A 26 29.48 -5.08 -10.24
N ALA A 27 30.37 -5.02 -11.23
CA ALA A 27 30.35 -3.95 -12.22
C ALA A 27 29.02 -3.93 -13.01
N GLY A 28 28.45 -5.09 -13.35
CA GLY A 28 27.15 -5.18 -14.00
C GLY A 28 26.01 -4.65 -13.12
N LEU A 29 26.03 -4.96 -11.82
CA LEU A 29 25.06 -4.44 -10.84
C LEU A 29 25.21 -2.93 -10.66
N GLU A 30 26.44 -2.43 -10.52
CA GLU A 30 26.72 -0.99 -10.44
C GLU A 30 26.23 -0.24 -11.69
N ASN A 31 26.38 -0.83 -12.88
CA ASN A 31 25.85 -0.24 -14.13
C ASN A 31 24.31 -0.25 -14.19
N LEU A 32 23.64 -1.24 -13.61
CA LEU A 32 22.16 -1.26 -13.49
C LEU A 32 21.68 -0.23 -12.46
N GLU A 33 22.43 -0.05 -11.37
CA GLU A 33 22.18 0.98 -10.35
C GLU A 33 22.44 2.39 -10.89
N GLU A 34 23.49 2.58 -11.70
CA GLU A 34 23.90 3.87 -12.27
C GLU A 34 23.00 4.29 -13.45
N GLN A 35 22.54 3.35 -14.29
CA GLN A 35 21.52 3.59 -15.33
C GLN A 35 20.13 3.94 -14.74
N GLN A 36 19.86 3.52 -13.49
CA GLN A 36 18.68 3.92 -12.72
C GLN A 36 18.85 5.29 -12.06
N SER A 37 20.09 5.79 -11.96
CA SER A 37 20.42 7.00 -11.21
C SER A 37 20.12 8.28 -11.99
N TRP A 38 19.32 9.15 -11.36
CA TRP A 38 19.07 10.56 -11.69
C TRP A 38 18.57 10.89 -13.11
N ASN A 39 17.69 10.06 -13.65
CA ASN A 39 16.86 10.47 -14.78
C ASN A 39 15.69 11.34 -14.30
N TRP A 40 15.29 12.35 -15.08
CA TRP A 40 14.10 13.17 -14.77
C TRP A 40 12.84 12.32 -14.59
N PHE A 41 12.79 11.18 -15.29
CA PHE A 41 11.76 10.16 -15.10
C PHE A 41 11.80 9.54 -13.70
N THR A 42 12.97 9.17 -13.18
CA THR A 42 13.16 8.65 -11.83
C THR A 42 12.69 9.64 -10.76
N ILE A 43 13.05 10.93 -10.91
CA ILE A 43 12.61 12.00 -10.00
C ILE A 43 11.08 12.13 -10.04
N ARG A 44 10.46 12.11 -11.23
CA ARG A 44 9.00 12.19 -11.37
C ARG A 44 8.30 10.98 -10.76
N THR A 45 8.82 9.77 -10.95
CA THR A 45 8.26 8.56 -10.31
C THR A 45 8.44 8.59 -8.80
N LEU A 46 9.55 9.15 -8.29
CA LEU A 46 9.80 9.26 -6.84
C LEU A 46 8.88 10.30 -6.19
N ILE A 47 8.63 11.43 -6.86
CA ILE A 47 7.64 12.42 -6.40
C ILE A 47 6.22 11.84 -6.47
N THR A 48 5.87 11.12 -7.54
CA THR A 48 4.52 10.54 -7.70
C THR A 48 4.25 9.46 -6.66
N SER A 49 5.18 8.52 -6.46
CA SER A 49 5.07 7.48 -5.42
C SER A 49 5.08 8.06 -4.01
N GLY A 50 5.94 9.06 -3.75
CA GLY A 50 5.98 9.76 -2.47
C GLY A 50 4.68 10.51 -2.16
N THR A 51 4.04 11.12 -3.17
CA THR A 51 2.75 11.81 -2.99
C THR A 51 1.64 10.81 -2.69
N GLY A 52 1.60 9.65 -3.35
CA GLY A 52 0.63 8.59 -3.06
C GLY A 52 0.74 8.05 -1.64
N PHE A 53 1.96 7.68 -1.22
CA PHE A 53 2.22 7.20 0.14
C PHE A 53 1.93 8.27 1.21
N PHE A 54 2.21 9.55 0.90
CA PHE A 54 1.87 10.65 1.79
C PHE A 54 0.36 10.81 1.96
N THR A 55 -0.41 10.74 0.87
CA THR A 55 -1.88 10.81 0.91
C THR A 55 -2.48 9.65 1.69
N ASP A 56 -1.95 8.44 1.52
CA ASP A 56 -2.35 7.26 2.29
C ASP A 56 -2.16 7.47 3.81
N ALA A 57 -0.93 7.81 4.22
CA ALA A 57 -0.62 8.09 5.62
C ALA A 57 -1.51 9.22 6.19
N TYR A 58 -1.73 10.28 5.42
CA TYR A 58 -2.61 11.38 5.80
C TYR A 58 -4.04 10.89 6.13
N ASP A 59 -4.64 10.04 5.27
CA ASP A 59 -6.02 9.55 5.45
C ASP A 59 -6.19 8.66 6.70
N VAL A 60 -5.13 7.93 7.09
CA VAL A 60 -5.11 7.16 8.33
C VAL A 60 -5.00 8.07 9.56
N PHE A 61 -4.15 9.10 9.51
CA PHE A 61 -3.89 9.96 10.68
C PHE A 61 -4.91 11.07 10.91
N ILE A 62 -5.53 11.60 9.86
CA ILE A 62 -6.46 12.74 9.93
C ILE A 62 -7.65 12.48 10.86
N ILE A 63 -8.00 11.21 11.08
CA ILE A 63 -9.10 10.81 11.97
C ILE A 63 -8.92 11.29 13.40
N ASN A 64 -7.69 11.39 13.88
CA ASN A 64 -7.41 11.87 15.24
C ASN A 64 -7.80 13.34 15.42
N LEU A 65 -7.79 14.12 14.33
CA LEU A 65 -8.24 15.52 14.31
C LEU A 65 -9.74 15.63 14.03
N ILE A 66 -10.31 14.73 13.22
CA ILE A 66 -11.73 14.72 12.87
C ILE A 66 -12.62 14.29 14.04
N VAL A 67 -12.19 13.31 14.85
CA VAL A 67 -12.94 12.81 16.02
C VAL A 67 -13.40 13.92 16.97
N PRO A 68 -12.53 14.83 17.47
CA PRO A 68 -12.98 15.92 18.35
C PRO A 68 -13.88 16.94 17.63
N MET A 69 -13.65 17.19 16.34
CA MET A 69 -14.51 18.07 15.52
C MET A 69 -15.93 17.48 15.36
N LEU A 70 -16.04 16.18 15.10
CA LEU A 70 -17.31 15.46 15.04
C LEU A 70 -18.01 15.44 16.41
N GLY A 71 -17.24 15.27 17.50
CA GLY A 71 -17.72 15.42 18.87
C GLY A 71 -18.42 16.76 19.10
N TYR A 72 -17.77 17.86 18.69
CA TYR A 72 -18.32 19.20 18.83
C TYR A 72 -19.56 19.47 17.97
N VAL A 73 -19.56 19.01 16.71
CA VAL A 73 -20.66 19.29 15.77
C VAL A 73 -21.90 18.44 16.06
N TYR A 74 -21.71 17.15 16.33
CA TYR A 74 -22.79 16.17 16.36
C TYR A 74 -23.19 15.68 17.76
N PHE A 75 -22.34 15.88 18.79
CA PHE A 75 -22.63 15.52 20.19
C PHE A 75 -22.69 16.75 21.10
N LYS A 76 -23.41 17.79 20.65
CA LYS A 76 -23.64 19.01 21.46
C LYS A 76 -24.32 18.70 22.80
N ASP A 77 -25.22 17.71 22.82
CA ASP A 77 -25.94 17.28 24.01
C ASP A 77 -25.06 16.51 25.03
N THR A 78 -23.90 16.01 24.60
CA THR A 78 -22.95 15.25 25.44
C THR A 78 -21.67 16.05 25.72
N LYS A 79 -21.82 17.37 25.92
CA LYS A 79 -20.70 18.31 26.17
C LYS A 79 -19.64 18.35 25.06
N GLY A 80 -20.00 17.99 23.83
CA GLY A 80 -19.07 17.97 22.69
C GLY A 80 -18.11 16.78 22.67
N VAL A 81 -18.36 15.73 23.47
CA VAL A 81 -17.50 14.54 23.56
C VAL A 81 -18.21 13.35 22.93
N MET A 82 -17.55 12.71 21.96
CA MET A 82 -18.02 11.48 21.35
C MET A 82 -17.93 10.32 22.37
N PRO A 83 -18.93 9.43 22.48
CA PRO A 83 -18.84 8.24 23.32
C PRO A 83 -17.62 7.38 22.94
N THR A 84 -16.89 6.90 23.94
CA THR A 84 -15.62 6.16 23.77
C THR A 84 -15.76 4.92 22.88
N GLY A 85 -16.90 4.23 22.93
CA GLY A 85 -17.18 3.08 22.05
C GLY A 85 -17.24 3.47 20.57
N THR A 86 -17.84 4.60 20.24
CA THR A 86 -17.97 5.08 18.86
C THR A 86 -16.68 5.67 18.34
N GLU A 87 -15.94 6.40 19.18
CA GLU A 87 -14.59 6.89 18.85
C GLU A 87 -13.64 5.73 18.57
N GLY A 88 -13.62 4.73 19.45
CA GLY A 88 -12.78 3.54 19.31
C GLY A 88 -13.13 2.75 18.04
N ALA A 89 -14.42 2.60 17.74
CA ALA A 89 -14.87 1.98 16.50
C ALA A 89 -14.39 2.77 15.27
N LEU A 90 -14.53 4.09 15.26
CA LEU A 90 -14.15 4.92 14.11
C LEU A 90 -12.63 4.89 13.83
N LYS A 91 -11.81 4.87 14.89
CA LYS A 91 -10.34 4.75 14.78
C LYS A 91 -9.92 3.32 14.42
N GLY A 92 -10.45 2.32 15.12
CA GLY A 92 -10.08 0.91 14.94
C GLY A 92 -10.56 0.31 13.63
N MET A 93 -11.65 0.83 13.05
CA MET A 93 -12.21 0.29 11.81
C MET A 93 -11.28 0.49 10.61
N ALA A 94 -10.50 1.58 10.58
CA ALA A 94 -9.49 1.79 9.54
C ALA A 94 -8.40 0.71 9.62
N SER A 95 -7.85 0.45 10.81
CA SER A 95 -6.85 -0.61 11.04
C SER A 95 -7.38 -2.02 10.80
N PHE A 96 -8.66 -2.26 11.07
CA PHE A 96 -9.30 -3.53 10.74
C PHE A 96 -9.52 -3.66 9.23
N GLY A 97 -9.92 -2.58 8.56
CA GLY A 97 -10.02 -2.51 7.10
C GLY A 97 -8.70 -2.81 6.40
N THR A 98 -7.59 -2.25 6.88
CA THR A 98 -6.26 -2.53 6.31
C THR A 98 -5.86 -3.99 6.46
N LEU A 99 -6.11 -4.60 7.62
CA LEU A 99 -5.85 -6.03 7.85
C LEU A 99 -6.67 -6.92 6.89
N VAL A 100 -7.95 -6.60 6.71
CA VAL A 100 -8.81 -7.33 5.75
C VAL A 100 -8.33 -7.09 4.32
N GLY A 101 -7.97 -5.86 3.97
CA GLY A 101 -7.43 -5.48 2.67
C GLY A 101 -6.19 -6.29 2.30
N GLN A 102 -5.21 -6.37 3.21
CA GLN A 102 -3.99 -7.16 3.00
C GLN A 102 -4.27 -8.62 2.65
N LEU A 103 -5.23 -9.25 3.34
CA LEU A 103 -5.60 -10.65 3.09
C LEU A 103 -6.35 -10.82 1.75
N VAL A 104 -7.31 -9.94 1.47
CA VAL A 104 -8.12 -10.00 0.25
C VAL A 104 -7.28 -9.70 -0.99
N PHE A 105 -6.48 -8.64 -0.96
CA PHE A 105 -5.62 -8.24 -2.05
C PHE A 105 -4.41 -9.14 -2.23
N GLY A 106 -3.91 -9.79 -1.17
CA GLY A 106 -2.92 -10.85 -1.28
C GLY A 106 -3.46 -12.03 -2.11
N TYR A 107 -4.65 -12.52 -1.76
CA TYR A 107 -5.28 -13.61 -2.51
C TYR A 107 -5.67 -13.19 -3.95
N LEU A 108 -6.24 -11.99 -4.13
CA LEU A 108 -6.55 -11.48 -5.46
C LEU A 108 -5.28 -11.29 -6.30
N GLY A 109 -4.18 -10.85 -5.67
CA GLY A 109 -2.83 -10.69 -6.24
C GLY A 109 -2.38 -11.94 -6.97
N ASP A 110 -2.44 -13.06 -6.25
CA ASP A 110 -2.03 -14.37 -6.73
C ASP A 110 -2.97 -14.93 -7.82
N ALA A 111 -4.27 -14.61 -7.76
CA ALA A 111 -5.27 -15.18 -8.67
C ALA A 111 -5.47 -14.41 -9.98
N TYR A 112 -5.45 -13.07 -9.96
CA TYR A 112 -5.88 -12.23 -11.09
C TYR A 112 -4.75 -11.45 -11.78
N GLY A 113 -3.54 -11.51 -11.24
CA GLY A 113 -2.35 -10.87 -11.80
C GLY A 113 -2.22 -9.39 -11.41
N ARG A 114 -1.01 -9.03 -10.95
CA ARG A 114 -0.63 -7.72 -10.38
C ARG A 114 -1.01 -6.48 -11.19
N GLN A 115 -0.90 -6.52 -12.51
CA GLN A 115 -1.11 -5.33 -13.34
C GLN A 115 -2.52 -4.72 -13.20
N LYS A 116 -3.54 -5.54 -12.94
CA LYS A 116 -4.94 -5.07 -12.82
C LYS A 116 -5.30 -4.63 -11.41
N ILE A 117 -4.56 -5.11 -10.42
CA ILE A 117 -4.91 -4.95 -9.01
C ILE A 117 -4.45 -3.58 -8.49
N TYR A 118 -3.32 -3.06 -8.98
CA TYR A 118 -2.89 -1.68 -8.73
C TYR A 118 -3.97 -0.64 -9.08
N GLY A 119 -4.66 -0.83 -10.22
CA GLY A 119 -5.75 0.06 -10.61
C GLY A 119 -7.01 -0.11 -9.76
N LEU A 120 -7.30 -1.33 -9.30
CA LEU A 120 -8.49 -1.64 -8.53
C LEU A 120 -8.42 -1.06 -7.10
N GLU A 121 -7.27 -1.22 -6.44
CA GLU A 121 -6.99 -0.62 -5.14
C GLU A 121 -7.15 0.90 -5.18
N LEU A 122 -6.51 1.56 -6.15
CA LEU A 122 -6.57 3.01 -6.29
C LEU A 122 -8.01 3.49 -6.51
N MET A 123 -8.81 2.74 -7.29
CA MET A 123 -10.24 3.05 -7.48
C MET A 123 -11.04 2.91 -6.19
N ILE A 124 -10.76 1.91 -5.36
CA ILE A 124 -11.43 1.72 -4.07
C ILE A 124 -11.11 2.87 -3.10
N ILE A 125 -9.85 3.32 -3.06
CA ILE A 125 -9.45 4.47 -2.24
C ILE A 125 -10.19 5.74 -2.71
N ILE A 126 -10.16 6.04 -4.02
CA ILE A 126 -10.83 7.23 -4.58
C ILE A 126 -12.33 7.22 -4.27
N LEU A 127 -13.01 6.09 -4.48
CA LEU A 127 -14.43 5.95 -4.18
C LEU A 127 -14.71 6.07 -2.68
N GLY A 128 -13.88 5.46 -1.84
CA GLY A 128 -13.98 5.54 -0.38
C GLY A 128 -13.86 6.97 0.12
N THR A 129 -12.88 7.74 -0.38
CA THR A 129 -12.66 9.14 0.01
C THR A 129 -13.77 10.05 -0.53
N PHE A 130 -14.24 9.84 -1.76
CA PHE A 130 -15.36 10.59 -2.32
C PHE A 130 -16.66 10.37 -1.52
N CYS A 131 -16.95 9.12 -1.16
CA CYS A 131 -18.12 8.80 -0.34
C CYS A 131 -17.98 9.31 1.10
N CYS A 132 -16.78 9.30 1.69
CA CYS A 132 -16.50 9.97 2.96
C CYS A 132 -16.79 11.48 2.88
N ALA A 133 -16.41 12.14 1.79
CA ALA A 133 -16.66 13.58 1.59
C ALA A 133 -18.16 13.89 1.46
N MET A 134 -18.94 13.01 0.84
CA MET A 134 -20.40 13.15 0.72
C MET A 134 -21.16 12.92 2.04
N ALA A 135 -20.52 12.42 3.09
CA ALA A 135 -21.15 12.13 4.38
C ALA A 135 -21.75 13.37 5.06
N GLY A 136 -21.31 14.58 4.71
CA GLY A 136 -21.76 15.83 5.33
C GLY A 136 -23.19 16.25 5.00
N SER A 137 -23.82 15.70 3.95
CA SER A 137 -25.08 16.25 3.44
C SER A 137 -26.36 15.70 4.09
N ASN A 138 -26.33 14.57 4.81
CA ASN A 138 -27.56 13.76 4.94
C ASN A 138 -27.96 13.16 6.31
N ALA A 139 -27.37 13.48 7.48
CA ALA A 139 -27.95 12.93 8.71
C ALA A 139 -27.67 13.63 10.05
N LYS A 140 -28.54 13.32 11.01
CA LYS A 140 -28.36 13.53 12.46
C LYS A 140 -27.16 12.71 12.96
N GLY A 141 -26.44 13.23 13.95
CA GLY A 141 -25.09 12.81 14.33
C GLY A 141 -24.78 11.31 14.36
N SER A 142 -25.66 10.48 14.91
CA SER A 142 -25.43 9.03 15.02
C SER A 142 -25.32 8.33 13.65
N THR A 143 -26.12 8.72 12.66
CA THR A 143 -26.11 8.07 11.33
C THR A 143 -24.89 8.51 10.51
N VAL A 144 -24.43 9.75 10.66
CA VAL A 144 -23.23 10.26 9.97
C VAL A 144 -21.99 9.48 10.40
N ILE A 145 -21.88 9.17 11.69
CA ILE A 145 -20.70 8.46 12.22
C ILE A 145 -20.68 7.01 11.76
N GLN A 146 -21.82 6.34 11.70
CA GLN A 146 -21.92 4.98 11.15
C GLN A 146 -21.56 4.95 9.66
N TYR A 147 -22.06 5.93 8.89
CA TYR A 147 -21.73 6.09 7.48
C TYR A 147 -20.23 6.33 7.28
N LEU A 148 -19.64 7.26 8.04
CA LEU A 148 -18.20 7.51 8.01
C LEU A 148 -17.38 6.28 8.43
N THR A 149 -17.82 5.53 9.44
CA THR A 149 -17.15 4.31 9.90
C THR A 149 -17.14 3.25 8.79
N PHE A 150 -18.26 3.07 8.10
CA PHE A 150 -18.37 2.13 6.98
C PHE A 150 -17.48 2.53 5.78
N TRP A 151 -17.48 3.79 5.39
CA TRP A 151 -16.61 4.23 4.28
C TRP A 151 -15.14 4.23 4.65
N ARG A 152 -14.78 4.50 5.91
CA ARG A 152 -13.41 4.33 6.42
C ARG A 152 -12.96 2.87 6.42
N PHE A 153 -13.87 1.92 6.64
CA PHE A 153 -13.56 0.50 6.48
C PHE A 153 -13.18 0.17 5.04
N ILE A 154 -13.99 0.63 4.08
CA ILE A 154 -13.74 0.42 2.64
C ILE A 154 -12.44 1.11 2.20
N LEU A 155 -12.21 2.34 2.65
CA LEU A 155 -10.98 3.07 2.40
C LEU A 155 -9.78 2.31 2.98
N GLY A 156 -9.88 1.83 4.22
CA GLY A 156 -8.84 1.00 4.85
C GLY A 156 -8.56 -0.30 4.09
N ILE A 157 -9.58 -0.94 3.52
CA ILE A 157 -9.39 -2.10 2.62
C ILE A 157 -8.53 -1.71 1.41
N GLY A 158 -8.80 -0.55 0.80
CA GLY A 158 -7.99 0.00 -0.28
C GLY A 158 -6.52 0.12 0.13
N ILE A 159 -6.24 0.87 1.19
CA ILE A 159 -4.88 1.08 1.73
C ILE A 159 -4.14 -0.24 2.04
N GLY A 160 -4.86 -1.26 2.50
CA GLY A 160 -4.28 -2.56 2.80
C GLY A 160 -3.73 -3.30 1.57
N GLY A 161 -4.12 -2.91 0.35
CA GLY A 161 -3.72 -3.55 -0.90
C GLY A 161 -2.27 -3.30 -1.31
N ASP A 162 -1.70 -2.16 -0.93
CA ASP A 162 -0.37 -1.73 -1.37
C ASP A 162 0.74 -2.64 -0.81
N TYR A 163 0.50 -3.27 0.34
CA TYR A 163 1.44 -4.15 1.04
C TYR A 163 1.71 -5.49 0.32
N PRO A 164 0.71 -6.31 -0.06
CA PRO A 164 0.95 -7.52 -0.85
C PRO A 164 1.45 -7.19 -2.28
N MET A 165 1.05 -6.04 -2.81
CA MET A 165 1.41 -5.60 -4.15
C MET A 165 2.85 -5.09 -4.28
N SER A 166 3.51 -4.76 -3.17
CA SER A 166 4.92 -4.38 -3.13
C SER A 166 5.87 -5.56 -2.84
N ALA A 167 5.34 -6.70 -2.35
CA ALA A 167 6.14 -7.82 -1.83
C ALA A 167 6.56 -8.90 -2.88
N THR A 168 6.74 -8.51 -4.14
CA THR A 168 7.05 -9.37 -5.31
C THR A 168 7.59 -8.46 -6.41
#